data_AF-A0A0F9DWH1-F1
#
_entry.id   AF-A0A0F9DWH1-F1
#
_cell.length_a   1.000
_cell.length_b   1.000
_cell.length_c   1.000
_cell.angle_alpha   90.00
_cell.angle_beta   90.00
_cell.angle_gamma   90.00
#
_symmetry.space_group_name_H-M   'P 1'
#
loop_
_entity.id
_entity.type
_entity.pdbx_description
1 polymer ?
#
loop_
_entity_poly.entity_id
_entity_poly.type
_entity_poly.pdbx_seq_one_letter_code
_entity_poly.pdbx_strand_id
1 'polypeptide(L)'
;MRSRGARGRVGIRLTPKRRAELRHKIRLSDARSELAAFGEYVFGHKPARHHQEWIAALEDQSIRRLLIIAPPGHAKTSWVSIFYPIWRIGSDQNLHFCILSNTATQAHRPSVAAREIIKNSDKYHELFPYIRPDYIKGWAEHEWFVQRSNLGDKDASLVAAGVFGPILGARFDELILDDCVDQENSATARQREKVCEWMKATAFSRLTANGRVVCVMTRWHEHDLAADFMSMGFHVIHMPALGYYGEGRALWPKAWPVARLEEKRRDQGSMRFEAMYQGHPTMPQGSVLKRSWWKLEEQWPIAYEDTIQVWDTAFKEGQETDYSVCLTLGLLGGNVY
;
A
#
# COMPACT_ATOMS: atom_id res chain seq x y z
N MET A 1 -27.48 35.21 61.87
CA MET A 1 -26.86 35.51 60.55
C MET A 1 -26.08 34.27 60.11
N ARG A 2 -26.44 33.67 58.97
CA ARG A 2 -26.04 32.32 58.54
C ARG A 2 -24.53 32.22 58.24
N SER A 3 -23.81 31.29 58.88
CA SER A 3 -22.46 30.89 58.44
C SER A 3 -22.59 29.88 57.29
N ARG A 4 -21.87 30.15 56.20
CA ARG A 4 -21.86 29.34 54.97
C ARG A 4 -20.98 28.11 55.20
N GLY A 5 -21.58 26.92 55.09
CA GLY A 5 -20.86 25.65 55.06
C GLY A 5 -19.98 25.53 53.81
N ALA A 6 -18.69 25.25 54.02
CA ALA A 6 -17.75 24.90 52.98
C ALA A 6 -18.09 23.51 52.43
N ARG A 7 -18.61 23.44 51.20
CA ARG A 7 -18.71 22.17 50.46
C ARG A 7 -17.30 21.77 50.00
N GLY A 8 -16.64 20.92 50.79
CA GLY A 8 -15.42 20.24 50.35
C GLY A 8 -15.73 19.37 49.13
N ARG A 9 -15.06 19.64 48.01
CA ARG A 9 -15.05 18.71 46.86
C ARG A 9 -14.37 17.42 47.33
N VAL A 10 -15.15 16.37 47.52
CA VAL A 10 -14.65 15.01 47.77
C VAL A 10 -14.04 14.48 46.47
N GLY A 11 -12.78 14.82 46.21
CA GLY A 11 -12.01 14.20 45.14
C GLY A 11 -11.53 12.83 45.60
N ILE A 12 -12.05 11.75 45.01
CA ILE A 12 -11.56 10.40 45.28
C ILE A 12 -10.10 10.31 44.81
N ARG A 13 -9.15 10.31 45.74
CA ARG A 13 -7.72 10.12 45.44
C ARG A 13 -7.46 8.62 45.22
N LEU A 14 -7.37 8.21 43.95
CA LEU A 14 -7.03 6.84 43.59
C LEU A 14 -5.61 6.47 44.03
N THR A 15 -5.42 5.26 44.56
CA THR A 15 -4.09 4.71 44.88
C THR A 15 -3.25 4.51 43.60
N PRO A 16 -1.91 4.55 43.68
CA PRO A 16 -1.05 4.31 42.52
C PRO A 16 -1.36 2.98 41.79
N LYS A 17 -1.61 1.91 42.56
CA LYS A 17 -2.01 0.59 42.04
C LYS A 17 -3.32 0.67 41.26
N ARG A 18 -4.35 1.30 41.84
CA ARG A 18 -5.66 1.43 41.18
C ARG A 18 -5.59 2.29 39.91
N ARG A 19 -4.75 3.33 39.89
CA ARG A 19 -4.50 4.12 38.67
C ARG A 19 -3.81 3.30 37.58
N ALA A 20 -2.85 2.44 37.95
CA ALA A 20 -2.19 1.56 37.00
C ALA A 20 -3.17 0.54 36.39
N GLU A 21 -4.00 -0.11 37.22
CA GLU A 21 -5.06 -1.01 36.77
C GLU A 21 -6.04 -0.34 35.80
N LEU A 22 -6.50 0.88 36.12
CA LEU A 22 -7.41 1.64 35.26
C LEU A 22 -6.76 2.01 33.93
N ARG A 23 -5.51 2.50 33.95
CA ARG A 23 -4.77 2.80 32.71
C ARG A 23 -4.59 1.56 31.84
N HIS A 24 -4.33 0.41 32.45
CA HIS A 24 -4.22 -0.85 31.73
C HIS A 24 -5.53 -1.25 31.05
N LYS A 25 -6.65 -1.15 31.78
CA LYS A 25 -7.99 -1.42 31.22
C LYS A 25 -8.35 -0.48 30.08
N ILE A 26 -8.03 0.82 30.20
CA ILE A 26 -8.23 1.80 29.13
C ILE A 26 -7.40 1.39 27.91
N ARG A 27 -6.11 1.07 28.09
CA ARG A 27 -5.23 0.65 27.00
C ARG A 27 -5.74 -0.61 26.27
N LEU A 28 -6.28 -1.59 27.01
CA LEU A 28 -6.89 -2.77 26.41
C LEU A 28 -8.18 -2.43 25.64
N SER A 29 -8.98 -1.49 26.14
CA SER A 29 -10.18 -1.01 25.46
C SER A 29 -9.85 -0.30 24.15
N ASP A 30 -8.88 0.63 24.20
CA ASP A 30 -8.42 1.37 23.03
C ASP A 30 -7.83 0.40 22.00
N ALA A 31 -6.96 -0.52 22.41
CA ALA A 31 -6.36 -1.51 21.51
C ALA A 31 -7.35 -2.53 20.93
N ARG A 32 -8.56 -2.67 21.48
CA ARG A 32 -9.64 -3.45 20.86
C ARG A 32 -10.45 -2.64 19.85
N SER A 33 -10.52 -1.32 20.02
CA SER A 33 -11.40 -0.44 19.23
C SER A 33 -10.66 0.38 18.17
N GLU A 34 -9.34 0.52 18.31
CA GLU A 34 -8.49 1.33 17.43
C GLU A 34 -7.28 0.51 16.98
N LEU A 35 -7.10 0.40 15.66
CA LEU A 35 -5.99 -0.31 15.03
C LEU A 35 -4.64 0.32 15.38
N ALA A 36 -4.57 1.65 15.52
CA ALA A 36 -3.38 2.35 15.98
C ALA A 36 -2.93 1.88 17.38
N ALA A 37 -3.86 1.83 18.33
CA ALA A 37 -3.60 1.36 19.69
C ALA A 37 -3.29 -0.13 19.72
N PHE A 38 -3.94 -0.94 18.87
CA PHE A 38 -3.63 -2.35 18.67
C PHE A 38 -2.17 -2.56 18.23
N GLY A 39 -1.74 -1.83 17.18
CA GLY A 39 -0.38 -1.88 16.65
C GLY A 39 0.67 -1.54 17.71
N GLU A 40 0.42 -0.49 18.50
CA GLU A 40 1.32 -0.11 19.60
C GLU A 40 1.31 -1.15 20.74
N TYR A 41 0.14 -1.70 21.09
CA TYR A 41 0.02 -2.66 22.18
C TYR A 41 0.74 -3.97 21.86
N VAL A 42 0.33 -4.64 20.78
CA VAL A 42 0.77 -5.98 20.43
C VAL A 42 2.18 -5.98 19.86
N PHE A 43 2.48 -5.04 18.97
CA PHE A 43 3.75 -5.02 18.22
C PHE A 43 4.77 -4.01 18.75
N GLY A 44 4.38 -3.12 19.67
CA GLY A 44 5.21 -1.97 20.04
C GLY A 44 5.39 -0.98 18.89
N HIS A 45 4.59 -1.10 17.83
CA HIS A 45 4.72 -0.30 16.63
C HIS A 45 3.86 0.96 16.73
N LYS A 46 4.48 2.08 17.08
CA LYS A 46 3.79 3.37 17.10
C LYS A 46 3.59 3.89 15.68
N PRO A 47 2.35 4.19 15.23
CA PRO A 47 2.10 4.71 13.89
C PRO A 47 2.84 6.02 13.65
N ALA A 48 3.49 6.10 12.49
CA ALA A 48 3.96 7.36 11.92
C ALA A 48 2.77 8.21 11.45
N ARG A 49 3.03 9.49 11.14
CA ARG A 49 1.98 10.43 10.74
C ARG A 49 1.16 9.91 9.56
N HIS A 50 1.81 9.39 8.53
CA HIS A 50 1.15 8.89 7.32
C HIS A 50 0.39 7.57 7.55
N HIS A 51 0.82 6.77 8.54
CA HIS A 51 0.09 5.55 8.93
C HIS A 51 -1.30 5.86 9.47
N GLN A 52 -1.48 7.02 10.11
CA GLN A 52 -2.78 7.42 10.68
C GLN A 52 -3.88 7.52 9.60
N GLU A 53 -3.54 8.01 8.42
CA GLU A 53 -4.50 8.13 7.32
C GLU A 53 -4.85 6.77 6.73
N TRP A 54 -3.87 5.85 6.64
CA TRP A 54 -4.13 4.47 6.24
C TRP A 54 -5.03 3.77 7.26
N ILE A 55 -4.71 3.93 8.55
CA ILE A 55 -5.47 3.34 9.66
C ILE A 55 -6.92 3.86 9.65
N ALA A 56 -7.14 5.16 9.53
CA ALA A 56 -8.47 5.74 9.47
C ALA A 56 -9.30 5.16 8.31
N ALA A 57 -8.69 5.01 7.13
CA ALA A 57 -9.38 4.41 5.98
C ALA A 57 -9.61 2.90 6.16
N LEU A 58 -8.70 2.17 6.81
CA LEU A 58 -8.88 0.76 7.14
C LEU A 58 -10.00 0.56 8.17
N GLU A 59 -10.13 1.45 9.15
CA GLU A 59 -11.19 1.40 10.17
C GLU A 59 -12.56 1.76 9.60
N ASP A 60 -12.63 2.67 8.62
CA ASP A 60 -13.88 3.04 7.95
C ASP A 60 -14.42 1.91 7.03
N GLN A 61 -15.38 1.15 7.57
CA GLN A 61 -16.03 0.05 6.87
C GLN A 61 -17.00 0.49 5.76
N SER A 62 -17.29 1.78 5.66
CA SER A 62 -18.05 2.33 4.54
C SER A 62 -17.20 2.38 3.26
N ILE A 63 -15.87 2.42 3.39
CA ILE A 63 -14.94 2.37 2.26
C ILE A 63 -14.77 0.92 1.79
N ARG A 64 -15.66 0.49 0.90
CA ARG A 64 -15.73 -0.89 0.37
C ARG A 64 -14.60 -1.25 -0.59
N ARG A 65 -14.00 -0.25 -1.23
CA ARG A 65 -12.93 -0.38 -2.23
C ARG A 65 -11.87 0.67 -1.95
N LEU A 66 -10.76 0.26 -1.36
CA LEU A 66 -9.67 1.12 -0.93
C LEU A 66 -8.41 0.81 -1.75
N LEU A 67 -7.74 1.83 -2.25
CA LEU A 67 -6.44 1.76 -2.89
C LEU A 67 -5.45 2.68 -2.16
N ILE A 68 -4.41 2.09 -1.58
CA ILE A 68 -3.31 2.80 -0.92
C ILE A 68 -2.06 2.68 -1.79
N ILE A 69 -1.63 3.78 -2.38
CA ILE A 69 -0.38 3.88 -3.13
C ILE A 69 0.66 4.52 -2.23
N ALA A 70 1.67 3.72 -1.86
CA ALA A 70 2.71 4.16 -0.93
C ALA A 70 4.08 3.54 -1.24
N PRO A 71 5.18 4.26 -1.00
CA PRO A 71 6.54 3.82 -1.31
C PRO A 71 6.95 2.52 -0.60
N PRO A 72 7.91 1.76 -1.17
CA PRO A 72 8.52 0.61 -0.50
C PRO A 72 9.10 0.99 0.86
N GLY A 73 9.09 0.05 1.82
CA GLY A 73 9.73 0.26 3.12
C GLY A 73 8.99 1.21 4.08
N HIS A 74 7.77 1.63 3.76
CA HIS A 74 6.97 2.54 4.59
C HIS A 74 5.95 1.83 5.52
N ALA A 75 6.18 0.54 5.79
CA ALA A 75 5.38 -0.33 6.67
C ALA A 75 3.93 -0.57 6.22
N LYS A 76 3.66 -0.38 4.93
CA LYS A 76 2.33 -0.57 4.32
C LYS A 76 1.79 -2.00 4.50
N THR A 77 2.60 -3.02 4.18
CA THR A 77 2.29 -4.45 4.41
C THR A 77 2.06 -4.78 5.89
N SER A 78 2.83 -4.17 6.81
CA SER A 78 2.65 -4.42 8.25
C SER A 78 1.28 -3.98 8.73
N TRP A 79 0.88 -2.75 8.40
CA TRP A 79 -0.43 -2.22 8.81
C TRP A 79 -1.59 -2.92 8.08
N VAL A 80 -1.50 -3.04 6.76
CA VAL A 80 -2.62 -3.48 5.92
C VAL A 80 -2.77 -5.00 5.91
N SER A 81 -1.67 -5.74 5.81
CA SER A 81 -1.69 -7.20 5.54
C SER A 81 -1.42 -8.05 6.77
N ILE A 82 -0.99 -7.46 7.89
CA ILE A 82 -0.72 -8.20 9.14
C ILE A 82 -1.59 -7.67 10.28
N PHE A 83 -1.43 -6.39 10.65
CA PHE A 83 -2.06 -5.86 11.87
C PHE A 83 -3.58 -5.76 11.71
N TYR A 84 -4.03 -5.17 10.61
CA TYR A 84 -5.45 -5.02 10.31
C TYR A 84 -6.23 -6.35 10.26
N PRO A 85 -5.84 -7.39 9.50
CA PRO A 85 -6.62 -8.61 9.42
C PRO A 85 -6.72 -9.32 10.78
N ILE A 86 -5.62 -9.43 11.54
CA ILE A 86 -5.70 -10.10 12.85
C ILE A 86 -6.44 -9.27 13.90
N TRP A 87 -6.42 -7.93 13.81
CA TRP A 87 -7.23 -7.07 14.67
C TRP A 87 -8.73 -7.24 14.39
N ARG A 88 -9.10 -7.35 13.11
CA ARG A 88 -10.47 -7.64 12.68
C ARG A 88 -10.92 -9.04 13.06
N ILE A 89 -10.10 -10.07 12.85
CA ILE A 89 -10.38 -11.44 13.31
C ILE A 89 -10.52 -11.50 14.84
N GLY A 90 -9.69 -10.74 15.56
CA GLY A 90 -9.81 -10.58 17.01
C GLY A 90 -11.16 -10.01 17.44
N SER A 91 -11.71 -9.08 16.66
CA SER A 91 -13.00 -8.45 16.90
C SER A 91 -14.17 -9.34 16.49
N ASP A 92 -14.05 -10.07 15.38
CA ASP A 92 -15.03 -11.04 14.89
C ASP A 92 -14.33 -12.24 14.25
N GLN A 93 -14.46 -13.40 14.91
CA GLN A 93 -13.85 -14.66 14.48
C GLN A 93 -14.41 -15.20 13.16
N ASN A 94 -15.62 -14.78 12.79
CA ASN A 94 -16.34 -15.28 11.62
C ASN A 94 -15.95 -14.57 10.33
N LEU A 95 -15.03 -13.60 10.39
CA LEU A 95 -14.53 -12.93 9.21
C LEU A 95 -13.54 -13.83 8.45
N HIS A 96 -13.65 -13.80 7.13
CA HIS A 96 -12.78 -14.53 6.22
C HIS A 96 -11.96 -13.58 5.35
N PHE A 97 -10.64 -13.70 5.45
CA PHE A 97 -9.70 -12.86 4.71
C PHE A 97 -9.00 -13.64 3.61
N CYS A 98 -8.66 -12.96 2.50
CA CYS A 98 -7.67 -13.45 1.56
C CYS A 98 -6.60 -12.39 1.32
N ILE A 99 -5.33 -12.76 1.48
CA ILE A 99 -4.18 -11.97 1.07
C ILE A 99 -3.72 -12.47 -0.30
N LEU A 100 -3.74 -11.56 -1.27
CA LEU A 100 -3.18 -11.78 -2.60
C LEU A 100 -1.95 -10.91 -2.78
N SER A 101 -0.86 -11.52 -3.21
CA SER A 101 0.36 -10.83 -3.65
C SER A 101 0.77 -11.30 -5.03
N ASN A 102 1.77 -10.68 -5.66
CA ASN A 102 2.22 -11.13 -6.98
C ASN A 102 2.56 -12.63 -6.99
N THR A 103 3.29 -13.11 -6.00
CA THR A 103 3.62 -14.55 -5.81
C THR A 103 3.04 -15.12 -4.52
N ALA A 104 2.83 -16.44 -4.48
CA ALA A 104 2.39 -17.14 -3.27
C ALA A 104 3.37 -16.95 -2.11
N THR A 105 4.68 -17.04 -2.38
CA THR A 105 5.74 -16.82 -1.38
C THR A 105 5.64 -15.43 -0.74
N GLN A 106 5.28 -14.39 -1.50
CA GLN A 106 5.07 -13.06 -0.94
C GLN A 106 3.83 -13.01 -0.04
N ALA A 107 2.72 -13.63 -0.46
CA ALA A 107 1.48 -13.67 0.32
C ALA A 107 1.62 -14.52 1.61
N HIS A 108 2.43 -15.58 1.59
CA HIS A 108 2.65 -16.44 2.75
C HIS A 108 3.38 -15.69 3.88
N ARG A 109 4.24 -14.72 3.59
CA ARG A 109 4.99 -13.96 4.62
C ARG A 109 4.09 -13.25 5.63
N PRO A 110 3.14 -12.38 5.24
CA PRO A 110 2.21 -11.76 6.18
C PRO A 110 1.28 -12.79 6.84
N SER A 111 0.87 -13.85 6.13
CA SER A 111 0.07 -14.94 6.71
C SER A 111 0.80 -15.68 7.84
N VAL A 112 2.06 -16.04 7.65
CA VAL A 112 2.90 -16.67 8.67
C VAL A 112 3.11 -15.71 9.84
N ALA A 113 3.37 -14.43 9.60
CA ALA A 113 3.47 -13.46 10.68
C ALA A 113 2.17 -13.35 11.50
N ALA A 114 1.02 -13.27 10.81
CA ALA A 114 -0.30 -13.22 11.44
C ALA A 114 -0.58 -14.45 12.32
N ARG A 115 -0.37 -15.66 11.79
CA ARG A 115 -0.62 -16.90 12.54
C ARG A 115 0.34 -17.06 13.72
N GLU A 116 1.61 -16.67 13.59
CA GLU A 116 2.56 -16.76 14.72
C GLU A 116 2.19 -15.79 15.85
N ILE A 117 1.62 -14.62 15.54
CA ILE A 117 1.06 -13.71 16.55
C ILE A 117 -0.14 -14.35 17.24
N ILE A 118 -1.11 -14.87 16.47
CA ILE A 118 -2.30 -15.53 17.01
C ILE A 118 -1.91 -16.74 17.87
N LYS A 119 -0.83 -17.45 17.52
CA LYS A 119 -0.38 -18.63 18.26
C LYS A 119 0.36 -18.29 19.54
N ASN A 120 1.30 -17.33 19.50
CA ASN A 120 2.32 -17.19 20.54
C ASN A 120 2.30 -15.86 21.30
N SER A 121 1.48 -14.87 20.91
CA SER A 121 1.53 -13.54 21.54
C SER A 121 0.62 -13.42 22.76
N ASP A 122 1.23 -13.38 23.95
CA ASP A 122 0.51 -13.13 25.21
C ASP A 122 -0.30 -11.82 25.17
N LYS A 123 0.26 -10.77 24.58
CA LYS A 123 -0.43 -9.48 24.43
C LYS A 123 -1.64 -9.58 23.51
N TYR A 124 -1.53 -10.34 22.43
CA TYR A 124 -2.67 -10.58 21.55
C TYR A 124 -3.77 -11.37 22.28
N HIS A 125 -3.40 -12.39 23.06
CA HIS A 125 -4.36 -13.17 23.86
C HIS A 125 -4.95 -12.42 25.04
N GLU A 126 -4.24 -11.43 25.59
CA GLU A 126 -4.82 -10.56 26.60
C GLU A 126 -5.93 -9.67 26.01
N LEU A 127 -5.76 -9.21 24.76
CA LEU A 127 -6.79 -8.49 24.04
C LEU A 127 -7.93 -9.42 23.60
N PHE A 128 -7.60 -10.57 23.00
CA PHE A 128 -8.57 -11.47 22.39
C PHE A 128 -8.41 -12.91 22.93
N PRO A 129 -8.78 -13.16 24.20
CA PRO A 129 -8.53 -14.44 24.88
C PRO A 129 -9.30 -15.62 24.30
N TYR A 130 -10.34 -15.35 23.51
CA TYR A 130 -11.18 -16.34 22.84
C TYR A 130 -10.63 -16.77 21.48
N ILE A 131 -9.63 -16.08 20.92
CA ILE A 131 -9.02 -16.44 19.64
C ILE A 131 -8.01 -17.55 19.86
N ARG A 132 -8.26 -18.71 19.24
CA ARG A 132 -7.40 -19.89 19.32
C ARG A 132 -7.24 -20.54 17.94
N PRO A 133 -6.04 -21.06 17.61
CA PRO A 133 -5.86 -21.88 16.42
C PRO A 133 -6.79 -23.10 16.38
N ASP A 134 -7.30 -23.43 15.21
CA ASP A 134 -8.00 -24.69 14.94
C ASP A 134 -7.07 -25.62 14.15
N TYR A 135 -6.29 -26.41 14.89
CA TYR A 135 -5.35 -27.38 14.30
C TYR A 135 -6.02 -28.57 13.63
N ILE A 136 -7.31 -28.81 13.90
CA ILE A 136 -8.06 -29.91 13.28
C ILE A 136 -8.44 -29.51 11.85
N LYS A 137 -8.90 -28.26 11.66
CA LYS A 137 -9.19 -27.73 10.32
C LYS A 137 -7.93 -27.38 9.53
N GLY A 138 -6.94 -26.72 10.15
CA GLY A 138 -5.67 -26.43 9.50
C GLY A 138 -4.93 -25.20 10.03
N TRP A 139 -3.60 -25.22 9.94
CA TRP A 139 -2.73 -24.13 10.40
C TRP A 139 -1.47 -23.99 9.51
N ALA A 140 -1.66 -23.97 8.19
CA ALA A 140 -0.61 -23.88 7.20
C ALA A 140 -0.22 -22.43 6.86
N GLU A 141 0.80 -22.23 6.03
CA GLU A 141 1.26 -20.88 5.64
C GLU A 141 0.34 -20.22 4.60
N HIS A 142 -0.26 -21.03 3.73
CA HIS A 142 -1.18 -20.59 2.68
C HIS A 142 -2.63 -20.53 3.15
N GLU A 143 -2.97 -21.21 4.24
CA GLU A 143 -4.34 -21.29 4.75
C GLU A 143 -4.36 -21.69 6.23
N TRP A 144 -5.14 -21.00 7.07
CA TRP A 144 -5.31 -21.35 8.47
C TRP A 144 -6.66 -20.91 9.06
N PHE A 145 -7.04 -21.58 10.16
CA PHE A 145 -8.36 -21.47 10.78
C PHE A 145 -8.24 -21.12 12.26
N VAL A 146 -9.06 -20.17 12.74
CA VAL A 146 -9.33 -20.01 14.18
C VAL A 146 -10.58 -20.77 14.56
N GLN A 147 -10.66 -21.17 15.83
CA GLN A 147 -11.85 -21.80 16.38
C GLN A 147 -13.05 -20.84 16.30
N ARG A 148 -14.19 -21.37 15.84
CA ARG A 148 -15.45 -20.65 15.68
C ARG A 148 -16.60 -21.49 16.21
N SER A 149 -17.69 -20.83 16.59
CA SER A 149 -18.91 -21.51 17.05
C SER A 149 -19.69 -22.15 15.90
N ASN A 150 -19.64 -21.58 14.69
CA ASN A 150 -20.30 -22.15 13.51
C ASN A 150 -19.49 -23.33 12.94
N LEU A 151 -19.93 -24.55 13.25
CA LEU A 151 -19.26 -25.78 12.78
C LEU A 151 -19.42 -26.01 11.27
N GLY A 152 -20.48 -25.46 10.65
CA GLY A 152 -20.74 -25.60 9.21
C GLY A 152 -19.92 -24.65 8.34
N ASP A 153 -19.22 -23.70 8.94
CA ASP A 153 -18.32 -22.82 8.23
C ASP A 153 -17.01 -23.55 7.87
N LYS A 154 -16.85 -23.76 6.57
CA LYS A 154 -15.73 -24.47 5.95
C LYS A 154 -14.60 -23.54 5.49
N ASP A 155 -14.82 -22.24 5.43
CA ASP A 155 -13.88 -21.31 4.78
C ASP A 155 -12.79 -20.90 5.78
N ALA A 156 -11.54 -20.78 5.35
CA ALA A 156 -10.44 -20.41 6.25
C ALA A 156 -10.60 -19.01 6.83
N SER A 157 -10.03 -18.79 8.02
CA SER A 157 -10.00 -17.44 8.61
C SER A 157 -9.10 -16.51 7.79
N LEU A 158 -8.01 -17.07 7.24
CA LEU A 158 -7.17 -16.39 6.27
C LEU A 158 -6.63 -17.37 5.23
N VAL A 159 -6.76 -16.99 3.96
CA VAL A 159 -6.09 -17.63 2.81
C VAL A 159 -5.01 -16.68 2.29
N ALA A 160 -3.85 -17.20 1.90
CA ALA A 160 -2.78 -16.44 1.28
C ALA A 160 -2.36 -17.11 -0.03
N ALA A 161 -2.43 -16.35 -1.13
CA ALA A 161 -2.14 -16.88 -2.46
C ALA A 161 -1.47 -15.85 -3.36
N GLY A 162 -0.80 -16.33 -4.40
CA GLY A 162 -0.30 -15.48 -5.48
C GLY A 162 -1.42 -15.10 -6.45
N VAL A 163 -1.18 -14.10 -7.31
CA VAL A 163 -2.01 -13.85 -8.48
C VAL A 163 -2.04 -15.12 -9.35
N PHE A 164 -3.21 -15.47 -9.87
CA PHE A 164 -3.49 -16.75 -10.55
C PHE A 164 -3.43 -18.00 -9.64
N GLY A 165 -3.28 -17.83 -8.33
CA GLY A 165 -3.28 -18.90 -7.35
C GLY A 165 -4.67 -19.49 -7.06
N PRO A 166 -4.71 -20.62 -6.35
CA PRO A 166 -5.94 -21.34 -6.05
C PRO A 166 -6.74 -20.63 -4.94
N ILE A 167 -7.70 -19.80 -5.34
CA ILE A 167 -8.66 -19.15 -4.43
C ILE A 167 -10.12 -19.55 -4.69
N LEU A 168 -10.33 -20.51 -5.60
CA LEU A 168 -11.66 -21.00 -5.96
C LEU A 168 -12.23 -21.88 -4.85
N GLY A 169 -13.55 -21.79 -4.64
CA GLY A 169 -14.27 -22.56 -3.62
C GLY A 169 -14.37 -21.88 -2.24
N ALA A 170 -13.53 -20.89 -1.96
CA ALA A 170 -13.58 -20.08 -0.75
C ALA A 170 -14.43 -18.80 -0.93
N ARG A 171 -15.00 -18.30 0.18
CA ARG A 171 -15.65 -16.99 0.26
C ARG A 171 -14.91 -16.09 1.24
N PHE A 172 -14.84 -14.82 0.91
CA PHE A 172 -14.10 -13.83 1.70
C PHE A 172 -14.95 -12.61 1.99
N ASP A 173 -14.89 -12.14 3.22
CA ASP A 173 -15.43 -10.84 3.60
C ASP A 173 -14.47 -9.73 3.16
N GLU A 174 -13.16 -9.98 3.19
CA GLU A 174 -12.18 -8.99 2.73
C GLU A 174 -11.05 -9.59 1.90
N LEU A 175 -10.78 -8.97 0.75
CA LEU A 175 -9.59 -9.22 -0.06
C LEU A 175 -8.56 -8.14 0.21
N ILE A 176 -7.37 -8.54 0.62
CA ILE A 176 -6.19 -7.69 0.79
C ILE A 176 -5.24 -7.95 -0.38
N LEU A 177 -5.08 -6.96 -1.25
CA LEU A 177 -4.20 -7.02 -2.42
C LEU A 177 -2.89 -6.29 -2.10
N ASP A 178 -1.83 -7.02 -1.77
CA ASP A 178 -0.53 -6.48 -1.34
C ASP A 178 0.54 -6.67 -2.42
N ASP A 179 0.89 -5.58 -3.11
CA ASP A 179 1.86 -5.55 -4.22
C ASP A 179 1.62 -6.69 -5.24
N CYS A 180 0.40 -6.78 -5.78
CA CYS A 180 0.00 -7.82 -6.75
C CYS A 180 0.67 -7.71 -8.13
N VAL A 181 1.36 -6.60 -8.40
CA VAL A 181 2.06 -6.38 -9.67
C VAL A 181 3.51 -6.01 -9.41
N ASP A 182 4.36 -6.40 -10.34
CA ASP A 182 5.76 -6.02 -10.40
C ASP A 182 6.16 -5.67 -11.82
N GLN A 183 7.44 -5.40 -12.05
CA GLN A 183 7.94 -5.08 -13.37
C GLN A 183 7.69 -6.20 -14.39
N GLU A 184 7.84 -7.47 -14.00
CA GLU A 184 7.79 -8.60 -14.91
C GLU A 184 6.38 -8.89 -15.40
N ASN A 185 5.38 -8.81 -14.50
CA ASN A 185 3.99 -9.07 -14.84
C ASN A 185 3.22 -7.83 -15.33
N SER A 186 3.87 -6.66 -15.37
CA SER A 186 3.28 -5.42 -15.88
C SER A 186 4.00 -4.82 -17.09
N ALA A 187 5.04 -5.50 -17.61
CA ALA A 187 5.86 -5.02 -18.72
C ALA A 187 5.05 -4.79 -20.01
N THR A 188 4.10 -5.67 -20.33
CA THR A 188 3.28 -5.58 -21.55
C THR A 188 1.81 -5.29 -21.25
N ALA A 189 1.11 -4.65 -22.20
CA ALA A 189 -0.33 -4.39 -22.08
C ALA A 189 -1.12 -5.68 -21.82
N ARG A 190 -0.83 -6.75 -22.57
CA ARG A 190 -1.46 -8.06 -22.41
C ARG A 190 -1.29 -8.65 -21.01
N GLN A 191 -0.11 -8.50 -20.39
CA GLN A 191 0.08 -9.02 -19.03
C GLN A 191 -0.71 -8.20 -18.00
N ARG A 192 -0.74 -6.87 -18.13
CA ARG A 192 -1.52 -5.97 -17.24
C ARG A 192 -3.01 -6.27 -17.35
N GLU A 193 -3.53 -6.38 -18.56
CA GLU A 193 -4.91 -6.78 -18.84
C GLU A 193 -5.23 -8.14 -18.23
N LYS A 194 -4.34 -9.13 -18.40
CA LYS A 194 -4.54 -10.47 -17.83
C LYS A 194 -4.67 -10.44 -16.31
N VAL A 195 -3.84 -9.66 -15.61
CA VAL A 195 -3.92 -9.52 -14.15
C VAL A 195 -5.23 -8.82 -13.75
N CYS A 196 -5.56 -7.71 -14.39
CA CYS A 196 -6.80 -6.97 -14.13
C CYS A 196 -8.05 -7.84 -14.36
N GLU A 197 -8.12 -8.57 -15.47
CA GLU A 197 -9.24 -9.46 -15.76
C GLU A 197 -9.35 -10.61 -14.76
N TRP A 198 -8.22 -11.16 -14.31
CA TRP A 198 -8.25 -12.16 -13.24
C TRP A 198 -8.75 -11.58 -11.91
N MET A 199 -8.39 -10.34 -11.58
CA MET A 199 -8.93 -9.66 -10.38
C MET A 199 -10.45 -9.53 -10.48
N LYS A 200 -10.98 -9.05 -11.61
CA LYS A 200 -12.43 -8.85 -11.81
C LYS A 200 -13.19 -10.18 -11.84
N ALA A 201 -12.76 -11.11 -12.67
CA ALA A 201 -13.52 -12.33 -12.96
C ALA A 201 -13.34 -13.39 -11.86
N THR A 202 -12.14 -13.50 -11.28
CA THR A 202 -11.83 -14.56 -10.31
C THR A 202 -11.78 -14.03 -8.89
N ALA A 203 -10.92 -13.08 -8.57
CA ALA A 203 -10.73 -12.64 -7.18
C ALA A 203 -12.00 -11.98 -6.61
N PHE A 204 -12.52 -10.95 -7.27
CA PHE A 204 -13.70 -10.20 -6.78
C PHE A 204 -14.96 -11.05 -6.75
N SER A 205 -15.08 -12.10 -7.58
CA SER A 205 -16.23 -13.01 -7.52
C SER A 205 -16.23 -13.91 -6.28
N ARG A 206 -15.14 -13.96 -5.50
CA ARG A 206 -15.06 -14.69 -4.22
C ARG A 206 -15.59 -13.87 -3.03
N LEU A 207 -15.76 -12.56 -3.19
CA LEU A 207 -16.29 -11.71 -2.14
C LEU A 207 -17.72 -12.13 -1.75
N THR A 208 -18.04 -11.99 -0.47
CA THR A 208 -19.42 -12.07 0.03
C THR A 208 -20.23 -10.85 -0.44
N ALA A 209 -21.54 -10.85 -0.22
CA ALA A 209 -22.41 -9.72 -0.60
C ALA A 209 -21.94 -8.39 0.03
N ASN A 210 -21.44 -8.47 1.27
CA ASN A 210 -20.80 -7.38 1.99
C ASN A 210 -19.29 -7.59 1.98
N GLY A 211 -18.71 -7.88 0.82
CA GLY A 211 -17.28 -8.03 0.66
C GLY A 211 -16.55 -6.71 0.46
N ARG A 212 -15.30 -6.60 0.91
CA ARG A 212 -14.45 -5.41 0.84
C ARG A 212 -13.14 -5.73 0.10
N VAL A 213 -12.63 -4.77 -0.65
CA VAL A 213 -11.30 -4.85 -1.27
C VAL A 213 -10.42 -3.75 -0.72
N VAL A 214 -9.26 -4.14 -0.19
CA VAL A 214 -8.20 -3.23 0.24
C VAL A 214 -6.96 -3.56 -0.58
N CYS A 215 -6.55 -2.64 -1.45
CA CYS A 215 -5.32 -2.75 -2.18
C CYS A 215 -4.27 -1.82 -1.59
N VAL A 216 -3.06 -2.35 -1.39
CA VAL A 216 -1.89 -1.59 -1.00
C VAL A 216 -0.75 -1.93 -1.95
N MET A 217 -0.20 -0.92 -2.62
CA MET A 217 0.82 -1.20 -3.63
C MET A 217 1.77 -0.05 -3.92
N THR A 218 2.87 -0.41 -4.58
CA THR A 218 3.75 0.51 -5.31
C THR A 218 3.42 0.46 -6.80
N ARG A 219 3.54 1.60 -7.49
CA ARG A 219 3.25 1.67 -8.93
C ARG A 219 4.48 1.32 -9.75
N TRP A 220 4.23 0.66 -10.88
CA TRP A 220 5.27 0.21 -11.81
C TRP A 220 5.09 0.76 -13.21
N HIS A 221 3.85 1.03 -13.62
CA HIS A 221 3.52 1.44 -14.98
C HIS A 221 2.28 2.35 -14.99
N GLU A 222 2.16 3.26 -15.96
CA GLU A 222 1.03 4.19 -16.03
C GLU A 222 -0.33 3.49 -16.12
N HIS A 223 -0.40 2.40 -16.88
CA HIS A 223 -1.56 1.51 -17.02
C HIS A 223 -1.49 0.25 -16.14
N ASP A 224 -0.84 0.32 -14.97
CA ASP A 224 -0.83 -0.79 -14.01
C ASP A 224 -2.18 -0.96 -13.27
N LEU A 225 -2.26 -2.00 -12.44
CA LEU A 225 -3.49 -2.34 -11.70
C LEU A 225 -4.01 -1.19 -10.83
N ALA A 226 -3.14 -0.28 -10.38
CA ALA A 226 -3.57 0.91 -9.66
C ALA A 226 -4.43 1.83 -10.55
N ALA A 227 -4.05 2.03 -11.81
CA ALA A 227 -4.82 2.82 -12.77
C ALA A 227 -6.20 2.18 -13.06
N ASP A 228 -6.24 0.85 -13.17
CA ASP A 228 -7.50 0.12 -13.33
C ASP A 228 -8.44 0.37 -12.13
N PHE A 229 -7.91 0.26 -10.90
CA PHE A 229 -8.70 0.47 -9.68
C PHE A 229 -9.15 1.92 -9.48
N MET A 230 -8.32 2.90 -9.85
CA MET A 230 -8.74 4.31 -9.92
C MET A 230 -9.93 4.48 -10.88
N SER A 231 -9.86 3.87 -12.06
CA SER A 231 -10.91 3.93 -13.08
C SER A 231 -12.20 3.23 -12.64
N MET A 232 -12.10 2.23 -11.76
CA MET A 232 -13.24 1.57 -11.12
C MET A 232 -13.84 2.35 -9.94
N GLY A 233 -13.32 3.54 -9.64
CA GLY A 233 -13.84 4.40 -8.56
C GLY A 233 -13.46 3.96 -7.15
N PHE A 234 -12.30 3.31 -6.99
CA PHE A 234 -11.78 3.02 -5.65
C PHE A 234 -11.51 4.32 -4.89
N HIS A 235 -11.66 4.31 -3.57
CA HIS A 235 -11.17 5.38 -2.72
C HIS A 235 -9.64 5.34 -2.71
N VAL A 236 -9.00 6.40 -3.19
CA VAL A 236 -7.54 6.43 -3.39
C VAL A 236 -6.87 7.25 -2.30
N ILE A 237 -5.89 6.64 -1.64
CA ILE A 237 -4.90 7.33 -0.82
C ILE A 237 -3.55 7.19 -1.51
N HIS A 238 -2.99 8.30 -1.96
CA HIS A 238 -1.69 8.32 -2.63
C HIS A 238 -0.71 9.18 -1.84
N MET A 239 0.38 8.56 -1.39
CA MET A 239 1.40 9.19 -0.56
C MET A 239 2.80 8.97 -1.15
N PRO A 240 3.37 9.96 -1.87
CA PRO A 240 4.75 9.88 -2.34
C PRO A 240 5.77 9.91 -1.20
N ALA A 241 6.96 9.35 -1.43
CA ALA A 241 8.07 9.38 -0.48
C ALA A 241 8.57 10.80 -0.18
N LEU A 242 8.49 11.72 -1.13
CA LEU A 242 8.81 13.14 -0.99
C LEU A 242 7.62 14.02 -1.41
N GLY A 243 7.43 15.15 -0.72
CA GLY A 243 6.51 16.21 -1.14
C GLY A 243 5.12 16.17 -0.50
N TYR A 244 4.72 15.04 0.09
CA TYR A 244 3.36 14.87 0.64
C TYR A 244 3.02 15.89 1.74
N TYR A 245 3.97 16.21 2.62
CA TYR A 245 3.80 17.19 3.71
C TYR A 245 4.40 18.57 3.42
N GLY A 246 4.59 18.87 2.13
CA GLY A 246 5.29 20.06 1.65
C GLY A 246 6.52 19.70 0.81
N GLU A 247 6.91 20.62 -0.05
CA GLU A 247 7.97 20.44 -1.05
C GLU A 247 9.26 19.88 -0.43
N GLY A 248 9.79 18.82 -1.05
CA GLY A 248 11.04 18.15 -0.64
C GLY A 248 10.99 17.42 0.70
N ARG A 249 9.89 17.46 1.45
CA ARG A 249 9.80 16.80 2.77
C ARG A 249 9.54 15.31 2.62
N ALA A 250 10.31 14.50 3.34
CA ALA A 250 10.10 13.07 3.39
C ALA A 250 8.78 12.69 4.10
N LEU A 251 8.12 11.66 3.57
CA LEU A 251 6.91 11.06 4.14
C LEU A 251 7.18 10.48 5.54
N TRP A 252 8.33 9.82 5.69
CA TRP A 252 8.73 9.21 6.95
C TRP A 252 10.18 9.55 7.34
N PRO A 253 10.45 10.80 7.78
CA PRO A 253 11.83 11.30 7.98
C PRO A 253 12.68 10.46 8.95
N LYS A 254 12.04 9.83 9.95
CA LYS A 254 12.73 8.99 10.95
C LYS A 254 13.34 7.72 10.35
N ALA A 255 12.70 7.12 9.35
CA ALA A 255 13.17 5.87 8.71
C ALA A 255 13.81 6.14 7.34
N TRP A 256 13.26 7.10 6.62
CA TRP A 256 13.61 7.49 5.26
C TRP A 256 13.86 9.00 5.20
N PRO A 257 15.00 9.49 5.74
CA PRO A 257 15.37 10.90 5.58
C PRO A 257 15.61 11.22 4.10
N VAL A 258 15.46 12.50 3.74
CA VAL A 258 15.58 12.97 2.34
C VAL A 258 16.89 12.52 1.70
N ALA A 259 18.02 12.65 2.40
CA ALA A 259 19.34 12.23 1.89
C ALA A 259 19.36 10.75 1.44
N ARG A 260 18.72 9.86 2.20
CA ARG A 260 18.63 8.43 1.86
C ARG A 260 17.70 8.16 0.68
N LEU A 261 16.63 8.95 0.54
CA LEU A 261 15.74 8.87 -0.61
C LEU A 261 16.45 9.35 -1.88
N GLU A 262 17.28 10.40 -1.79
CA GLU A 262 18.09 10.88 -2.92
C GLU A 262 19.23 9.92 -3.28
N GLU A 263 19.85 9.24 -2.31
CA GLU A 263 20.73 8.09 -2.58
C GLU A 263 19.98 7.01 -3.37
N LYS A 264 18.77 6.64 -2.91
CA LYS A 264 17.94 5.65 -3.60
C LYS A 264 17.58 6.06 -5.02
N ARG A 265 17.29 7.34 -5.24
CA ARG A 265 17.03 7.91 -6.56
C ARG A 265 18.25 7.79 -7.48
N ARG A 266 19.46 8.04 -6.97
CA ARG A 266 20.72 7.86 -7.72
C ARG A 266 20.97 6.40 -8.06
N ASP A 267 20.78 5.48 -7.10
CA ASP A 267 21.05 4.05 -7.29
C ASP A 267 20.08 3.38 -8.28
N GLN A 268 18.80 3.73 -8.22
CA GLN A 268 17.75 3.07 -9.01
C GLN A 268 17.43 3.79 -10.34
N GLY A 269 17.91 5.02 -10.49
CA GLY A 269 17.55 5.90 -11.57
C GLY A 269 16.23 6.64 -11.32
N SER A 270 16.13 7.86 -11.85
CA SER A 270 15.01 8.77 -11.63
C SER A 270 13.66 8.17 -12.02
N MET A 271 13.58 7.49 -13.17
CA MET A 271 12.31 6.91 -13.64
C MET A 271 11.74 5.87 -12.69
N ARG A 272 12.59 4.95 -12.18
CA ARG A 272 12.16 3.92 -11.24
C ARG A 272 11.79 4.52 -9.88
N PHE A 273 12.51 5.56 -9.46
CA PHE A 273 12.18 6.30 -8.24
C PHE A 273 10.82 7.00 -8.37
N GLU A 274 10.57 7.72 -9.46
CA GLU A 274 9.29 8.41 -9.69
C GLU A 274 8.12 7.40 -9.74
N ALA A 275 8.30 6.25 -10.40
CA ALA A 275 7.29 5.19 -10.41
C ALA A 275 7.04 4.61 -9.00
N MET A 276 8.06 4.04 -8.37
CA MET A 276 7.87 3.22 -7.17
C MET A 276 7.78 4.04 -5.88
N TYR A 277 8.56 5.12 -5.77
CA TYR A 277 8.63 5.93 -4.54
C TYR A 277 7.69 7.12 -4.57
N GLN A 278 7.50 7.75 -5.73
CA GLN A 278 6.56 8.86 -5.86
C GLN A 278 5.16 8.39 -6.28
N GLY A 279 5.01 7.19 -6.86
CA GLY A 279 3.72 6.71 -7.36
C GLY A 279 3.29 7.40 -8.66
N HIS A 280 4.25 7.95 -9.42
CA HIS A 280 4.05 8.63 -10.69
C HIS A 280 4.84 7.91 -11.79
N PRO A 281 4.42 6.70 -12.21
CA PRO A 281 5.04 6.05 -13.36
C PRO A 281 4.81 6.89 -14.61
N THR A 282 5.86 7.12 -15.37
CA THR A 282 5.79 7.76 -16.70
C THR A 282 6.15 6.71 -17.75
N MET A 283 5.47 6.72 -18.90
CA MET A 283 5.84 5.87 -20.04
C MET A 283 7.31 6.13 -20.44
N PRO A 284 8.10 5.11 -20.80
CA PRO A 284 9.42 5.28 -21.41
C PRO A 284 9.39 5.91 -22.81
N GLN A 285 8.32 6.60 -23.19
CA GLN A 285 8.25 7.34 -24.44
C GLN A 285 9.01 8.66 -24.28
N GLY A 286 10.27 8.61 -24.71
CA GLY A 286 11.13 9.77 -24.86
C GLY A 286 11.69 10.27 -23.53
N SER A 287 12.99 10.55 -23.54
CA SER A 287 13.61 11.50 -22.63
C SER A 287 12.63 12.66 -22.42
N VAL A 288 12.14 12.88 -21.19
CA VAL A 288 11.33 14.07 -20.90
C VAL A 288 12.25 15.26 -21.11
N LEU A 289 12.17 15.83 -22.32
CA LEU A 289 12.79 17.09 -22.65
C LEU A 289 12.14 18.13 -21.76
N LYS A 290 12.81 18.50 -20.66
CA LYS A 290 12.29 19.57 -19.80
C LYS A 290 12.33 20.85 -20.62
N ARG A 291 11.24 21.61 -20.62
CA ARG A 291 11.23 22.92 -21.30
C ARG A 291 12.34 23.84 -20.80
N SER A 292 12.77 23.70 -19.55
CA SER A 292 13.90 24.43 -18.97
C SER A 292 15.28 24.04 -19.52
N TRP A 293 15.42 22.92 -20.23
CA TRP A 293 16.66 22.56 -20.92
C TRP A 293 16.86 23.33 -22.23
N TRP A 294 15.77 23.86 -22.79
CA TRP A 294 15.78 24.58 -24.05
C TRP A 294 15.71 26.08 -23.78
N LYS A 295 16.69 26.81 -24.30
CA LYS A 295 16.63 28.27 -24.36
C LYS A 295 16.18 28.65 -25.75
N LEU A 296 15.07 29.40 -25.83
CA LEU A 296 14.66 30.03 -27.08
C LEU A 296 15.53 31.27 -27.25
N GLU A 297 16.56 31.17 -28.08
CA GLU A 297 17.40 32.29 -28.45
C GLU A 297 16.78 33.00 -29.67
N GLU A 298 16.59 34.31 -29.58
CA GLU A 298 16.14 35.13 -30.73
C GLU A 298 17.28 35.38 -31.73
N GLN A 299 18.54 35.25 -31.27
CA GLN A 299 19.74 35.45 -32.06
C GLN A 299 20.58 34.17 -32.08
N TRP A 300 20.82 33.65 -33.28
CA TRP A 300 21.58 32.43 -33.51
C TRP A 300 23.01 32.77 -33.92
N PRO A 301 24.01 31.95 -33.56
CA PRO A 301 25.37 32.09 -34.10
C PRO A 301 25.37 32.08 -35.63
N ILE A 302 26.22 32.92 -36.22
CA ILE A 302 26.36 33.04 -37.69
C ILE A 302 27.20 31.89 -38.28
N ALA A 303 27.99 31.21 -37.44
CA ALA A 303 28.82 30.07 -37.80
C ALA A 303 28.93 29.08 -36.65
N TYR A 304 29.07 27.81 -36.99
CA TYR A 304 29.25 26.68 -36.06
C TYR A 304 30.59 26.00 -36.36
N GLU A 305 31.17 25.36 -35.34
CA GLU A 305 32.37 24.53 -35.48
C GLU A 305 32.05 23.24 -36.25
N ASP A 306 30.90 22.63 -35.95
CA ASP A 306 30.40 21.44 -36.60
C ASP A 306 28.88 21.49 -36.76
N THR A 307 28.36 20.74 -37.74
CA THR A 307 26.92 20.56 -37.97
C THR A 307 26.57 19.09 -37.93
N ILE A 308 25.61 18.72 -37.08
CA ILE A 308 25.10 17.36 -36.97
C ILE A 308 23.69 17.32 -37.51
N GLN A 309 23.39 16.35 -38.37
CA GLN A 309 22.03 16.09 -38.82
C GLN A 309 21.57 14.71 -38.41
N VAL A 310 20.38 14.64 -37.83
CA VAL A 310 19.71 13.40 -37.45
C VAL A 310 18.44 13.30 -38.26
N TRP A 311 18.36 12.23 -39.04
CA TRP A 311 17.24 11.96 -39.93
C TRP A 311 16.42 10.80 -39.38
N ASP A 312 15.14 11.04 -39.18
CA ASP A 312 14.14 10.00 -38.94
C ASP A 312 13.23 9.95 -40.16
N THR A 313 13.43 8.95 -41.01
CA THR A 313 12.76 8.85 -42.31
C THR A 313 11.64 7.81 -42.25
N ALA A 314 10.42 8.21 -42.57
CA ALA A 314 9.31 7.30 -42.70
C ALA A 314 9.47 6.41 -43.95
N PHE A 315 9.42 5.09 -43.79
CA PHE A 315 9.47 4.11 -44.87
C PHE A 315 8.24 3.20 -44.86
N LYS A 316 7.11 3.68 -45.42
CA LYS A 316 5.98 2.83 -45.86
C LYS A 316 5.22 3.48 -47.04
N GLU A 317 4.90 2.67 -48.05
CA GLU A 317 3.96 3.04 -49.12
C GLU A 317 2.51 2.72 -48.66
N GLY A 318 1.75 3.75 -48.33
CA GLY A 318 0.32 3.65 -47.96
C GLY A 318 -0.25 5.04 -47.62
N GLN A 319 -1.53 5.29 -47.91
CA GLN A 319 -2.16 6.63 -47.95
C GLN A 319 -2.32 7.38 -46.60
N GLU A 320 -1.70 6.91 -45.51
CA GLU A 320 -1.45 7.69 -44.30
C GLU A 320 0.04 7.57 -43.95
N THR A 321 0.87 8.44 -44.52
CA THR A 321 2.32 8.42 -44.31
C THR A 321 2.72 9.24 -43.08
N ASP A 322 3.51 8.65 -42.19
CA ASP A 322 4.24 9.38 -41.14
C ASP A 322 5.20 10.41 -41.77
N TYR A 323 5.43 11.54 -41.10
CA TYR A 323 6.37 12.56 -41.58
C TYR A 323 7.81 12.07 -41.42
N SER A 324 8.65 12.30 -42.44
CA SER A 324 10.10 12.25 -42.27
C SER A 324 10.58 13.54 -41.62
N VAL A 325 11.38 13.44 -40.56
CA VAL A 325 11.91 14.58 -39.80
C VAL A 325 13.43 14.63 -39.97
N CYS A 326 13.95 15.84 -40.17
CA CYS A 326 15.37 16.13 -40.08
C CYS A 326 15.59 17.15 -38.97
N LEU A 327 16.42 16.79 -37.99
CA LEU A 327 16.93 17.70 -36.97
C LEU A 327 18.35 18.12 -37.36
N THR A 328 18.59 19.42 -37.47
CA THR A 328 19.93 19.98 -37.69
C THR A 328 20.38 20.68 -36.40
N LEU A 329 21.57 20.34 -35.93
CA LEU A 329 22.18 20.85 -34.69
C LEU A 329 23.52 21.52 -35.01
N GLY A 330 23.76 22.68 -34.42
CA GLY A 330 25.03 23.40 -34.52
C GLY A 330 25.86 23.24 -33.24
N LEU A 331 27.14 22.87 -33.38
CA LEU A 331 28.08 22.84 -32.27
C LEU A 331 28.95 24.10 -32.25
N LEU A 332 29.00 24.79 -31.10
CA LEU A 332 29.87 25.96 -30.93
C LEU A 332 30.31 26.09 -29.46
N GLY A 333 31.63 26.06 -29.22
CA GLY A 333 32.20 26.20 -27.88
C GLY A 333 31.72 25.15 -26.88
N GLY A 334 31.45 23.92 -27.36
CA GLY A 334 30.91 22.81 -26.55
C GLY A 334 29.40 22.90 -26.24
N ASN A 335 28.69 23.89 -26.77
CA ASN A 335 27.22 23.98 -26.68
C ASN A 335 26.56 23.46 -27.95
N VAL A 336 25.34 22.93 -27.80
CA VAL A 336 24.48 22.50 -28.91
C VAL A 336 23.40 23.56 -29.10
N TYR A 337 23.27 24.07 -30.31
CA TYR A 337 22.24 24.99 -30.76
C TYR A 337 21.23 24.24 -31.64
#